data_AF-A0A532U5V7-F1
#
_entry.id   AF-A0A532U5V7-F1
#
_cell.length_a   1.000
_cell.length_b   1.000
_cell.length_c   1.000
_cell.angle_alpha   90.00
_cell.angle_beta   90.00
_cell.angle_gamma   90.00
#
_symmetry.space_group_name_H-M   'P 1'
#
loop_
_entity.id
_entity.type
_entity.pdbx_description
1 polymer ?
#
loop_
_entity_poly.entity_id
_entity_poly.type
_entity_poly.pdbx_seq_one_letter_code
_entity_poly.pdbx_strand_id
1 'polypeptide(L)'
;MIFKGRKTILWAAIVFLLVPSLAAYQERTTIEEFWSIGEERAYSFAINQVEIGYQWNKLVEKTLYQGQPAYHFEHRLSLDFGPIGGELRVESRAELLVTPQGLPLYYRAEGEARGVKQSVEMEFTAEGVKATTERNGQKSPLTGKLSPGSYFLENNIMGQFNILLGMERPSPGETAETRFFSLNAFREIDYQLKGLPEETLVIQGREQRCSVLEDSLGSKLWLSKEGKLLRLEMPAQKLVIRLVEEEPTPLPAGAARPGSALATLFRMVELGGIFLLMGLPWLLLLGRDGLRRWYFWLILLVVTCGMLPLTLKVQPFLQAKYSQVVARPLMDRGLTIYIAMVGTFALSGIVQEFLKWLPIYAYRLIARGKANYRKIIAVGLAAGLGFGWWEAWWLFKSGFGIIPFTFWAYFERFFAIMFHSASAVLLAHGVATRRSGRFYALAAFLHGLGNYTILLTLQNLISTTQLEVLIAIYDGLILTATLWLIYRYKKLKAIKPAPA
;
A
#
# COMPACT_ATOMS: atom_id res chain seq x y z
N MET A 1 59.09 -15.10 46.50
CA MET A 1 59.38 -14.12 45.43
C MET A 1 58.38 -14.25 44.27
N ILE A 2 57.08 -14.30 44.58
CA ILE A 2 55.98 -14.50 43.64
C ILE A 2 54.86 -13.61 44.17
N PHE A 3 54.54 -12.53 43.45
CA PHE A 3 53.43 -11.56 43.63
C PHE A 3 53.92 -10.12 43.37
N LYS A 4 54.38 -9.84 42.14
CA LYS A 4 54.59 -8.46 41.65
C LYS A 4 54.07 -8.20 40.22
N GLY A 5 53.34 -9.14 39.60
CA GLY A 5 52.93 -9.07 38.18
C GLY A 5 51.43 -8.93 37.88
N ARG A 6 50.53 -8.87 38.88
CA ARG A 6 49.07 -8.91 38.63
C ARG A 6 48.41 -7.56 38.30
N LYS A 7 49.04 -6.42 38.62
CA LYS A 7 48.45 -5.09 38.33
C LYS A 7 48.62 -4.68 36.86
N THR A 8 49.67 -5.12 36.17
CA THR A 8 49.97 -4.71 34.79
C THR A 8 49.06 -5.40 33.76
N ILE A 9 48.65 -6.65 34.00
CA ILE A 9 47.76 -7.41 33.10
C ILE A 9 46.31 -6.90 33.19
N LEU A 10 45.87 -6.43 34.37
CA LEU A 10 44.53 -5.85 34.54
C LEU A 10 44.40 -4.48 33.84
N TRP A 11 45.46 -3.65 33.87
CA TRP A 11 45.48 -2.38 33.12
C TRP A 11 45.57 -2.61 31.61
N ALA A 12 46.34 -3.59 31.15
CA ALA A 12 46.37 -3.95 29.73
C ALA A 12 45.01 -4.47 29.23
N ALA A 13 44.30 -5.28 30.00
CA ALA A 13 42.96 -5.77 29.65
C ALA A 13 41.89 -4.65 29.68
N ILE A 14 41.97 -3.71 30.63
CA ILE A 14 41.06 -2.54 30.67
C ILE A 14 41.33 -1.61 29.47
N VAL A 15 42.59 -1.38 29.10
CA VAL A 15 42.92 -0.59 27.90
C VAL A 15 42.50 -1.35 26.62
N PHE A 16 42.70 -2.67 26.53
CA PHE A 16 42.29 -3.46 25.37
C PHE A 16 40.76 -3.68 25.27
N LEU A 17 40.01 -3.49 26.36
CA LEU A 17 38.54 -3.48 26.37
C LEU A 17 37.94 -2.08 26.20
N LEU A 18 38.71 -1.01 26.43
CA LEU A 18 38.30 0.38 26.18
C LEU A 18 38.71 0.89 24.78
N VAL A 19 39.72 0.28 24.14
CA VAL A 19 40.16 0.65 22.78
C VAL A 19 39.17 0.24 21.66
N PRO A 20 38.38 -0.86 21.75
CA PRO A 20 37.34 -1.15 20.76
C PRO A 20 36.13 -0.21 20.84
N SER A 21 35.96 0.54 21.94
CA SER A 21 34.94 1.60 22.06
C SER A 21 35.40 2.97 21.55
N LEU A 22 36.68 3.10 21.16
CA LEU A 22 37.12 4.11 20.20
C LEU A 22 36.97 3.58 18.77
N ALA A 23 35.91 2.82 18.50
CA ALA A 23 35.34 2.71 17.16
C ALA A 23 35.29 4.15 16.64
N ALA A 24 36.04 4.40 15.56
CA ALA A 24 36.31 5.73 15.05
C ALA A 24 35.06 6.59 15.22
N TYR A 25 35.17 7.65 16.03
CA TYR A 25 34.22 8.74 15.98
C TYR A 25 34.38 9.32 14.58
N GLN A 26 33.75 8.69 13.60
CA GLN A 26 33.53 9.30 12.31
C GLN A 26 32.71 10.52 12.65
N GLU A 27 33.32 11.69 12.47
CA GLU A 27 32.59 12.94 12.46
C GLU A 27 31.39 12.71 11.57
N ARG A 28 30.21 12.70 12.20
CA ARG A 28 28.97 12.48 11.45
C ARG A 28 28.79 13.69 10.57
N THR A 29 28.65 13.43 9.27
CA THR A 29 28.32 14.44 8.28
C THR A 29 27.18 15.32 8.79
N THR A 30 27.32 16.63 8.66
CA THR A 30 26.23 17.57 8.95
C THR A 30 25.54 18.00 7.66
N ILE A 31 24.32 18.54 7.80
CA ILE A 31 23.56 19.12 6.68
C ILE A 31 24.41 20.13 5.88
N GLU A 32 25.27 20.93 6.55
CA GLU A 32 26.06 21.97 5.89
C GLU A 32 27.13 21.44 4.94
N GLU A 33 27.60 20.21 5.15
CA GLU A 33 28.63 19.60 4.29
C GLU A 33 28.09 19.32 2.89
N PHE A 34 26.78 19.15 2.74
CA PHE A 34 26.17 18.81 1.46
C PHE A 34 24.98 19.68 1.08
N TRP A 35 24.58 20.67 1.89
CA TRP A 35 23.52 21.63 1.56
C TRP A 35 23.83 23.01 2.14
N SER A 36 23.84 24.03 1.28
CA SER A 36 24.07 25.42 1.71
C SER A 36 22.77 26.15 2.06
N ILE A 37 22.79 27.05 3.05
CA ILE A 37 21.63 27.90 3.34
C ILE A 37 21.27 28.72 2.08
N GLY A 38 19.99 28.75 1.73
CA GLY A 38 19.45 29.39 0.53
C GLY A 38 19.56 28.53 -0.72
N GLU A 39 20.29 27.40 -0.70
CA GLU A 39 20.37 26.49 -1.83
C GLU A 39 19.01 25.84 -2.10
N GLU A 40 18.55 25.99 -3.34
CA GLU A 40 17.35 25.36 -3.86
C GLU A 40 17.71 24.25 -4.85
N ARG A 41 16.98 23.14 -4.79
CA ARG A 41 17.13 21.99 -5.68
C ARG A 41 15.78 21.58 -6.24
N ALA A 42 15.70 21.49 -7.56
CA ALA A 42 14.52 21.01 -8.24
C ALA A 42 14.75 19.63 -8.86
N TYR A 43 13.71 18.80 -8.86
CA TYR A 43 13.72 17.44 -9.37
C TYR A 43 12.58 17.23 -10.35
N SER A 44 12.88 16.79 -11.57
CA SER A 44 11.87 16.35 -12.55
C SER A 44 11.47 14.90 -12.28
N PHE A 45 10.19 14.58 -12.40
CA PHE A 45 9.64 13.23 -12.31
C PHE A 45 9.19 12.77 -13.69
N ALA A 46 9.64 11.60 -14.14
CA ALA A 46 9.24 11.02 -15.41
C ALA A 46 8.86 9.55 -15.29
N ILE A 47 7.71 9.16 -15.84
CA ILE A 47 7.25 7.77 -15.92
C ILE A 47 7.19 7.38 -17.39
N ASN A 48 7.78 6.24 -17.77
CA ASN A 48 7.92 5.85 -19.17
C ASN A 48 8.56 6.95 -20.04
N GLN A 49 9.55 7.67 -19.50
CA GLN A 49 10.21 8.81 -20.15
C GLN A 49 9.29 10.02 -20.42
N VAL A 50 8.03 9.98 -19.97
CA VAL A 50 7.12 11.12 -20.03
C VAL A 50 7.21 11.86 -18.70
N GLU A 51 7.58 13.14 -18.76
CA GLU A 51 7.61 13.99 -17.58
C GLU A 51 6.19 14.21 -17.04
N ILE A 52 6.06 14.03 -15.73
CA ILE A 52 4.79 14.14 -15.00
C ILE A 52 4.82 15.24 -13.94
N GLY A 53 5.92 16.00 -13.81
CA GLY A 53 5.98 17.15 -12.93
C GLY A 53 7.30 17.28 -12.19
N TYR A 54 7.29 18.09 -11.14
CA TYR A 54 8.50 18.55 -10.47
C TYR A 54 8.32 18.65 -8.96
N GLN A 55 9.46 18.65 -8.28
CA GLN A 55 9.55 18.88 -6.85
C GLN A 55 10.71 19.82 -6.54
N TRP A 56 10.48 20.81 -5.68
CA TRP A 56 11.46 21.81 -5.26
C TRP A 56 11.75 21.65 -3.78
N ASN A 57 13.01 21.87 -3.40
CA ASN A 57 13.49 21.81 -2.04
C ASN A 57 14.39 22.99 -1.78
N LYS A 58 14.19 23.70 -0.67
CA LYS A 58 15.03 24.82 -0.28
C LYS A 58 15.43 24.67 1.17
N LEU A 59 16.73 24.76 1.44
CA LEU A 59 17.21 24.94 2.82
C LEU A 59 17.11 26.43 3.14
N VAL A 60 16.12 26.81 3.95
CA VAL A 60 15.78 28.22 4.19
C VAL A 60 16.77 28.86 5.16
N GLU A 61 16.96 28.25 6.32
CA GLU A 61 17.77 28.83 7.40
C GLU A 61 18.22 27.80 8.43
N LYS A 62 19.13 28.22 9.30
CA LYS A 62 19.42 27.59 10.59
C LYS A 62 18.58 28.28 11.66
N THR A 63 17.89 27.51 12.48
CA THR A 63 16.99 28.01 13.51
C THR A 63 17.13 27.23 14.81
N LEU A 64 16.34 27.57 15.82
CA LEU A 64 16.18 26.79 17.04
C LEU A 64 14.75 26.25 17.13
N TYR A 65 14.60 24.94 17.25
CA TYR A 65 13.32 24.31 17.53
C TYR A 65 13.34 23.72 18.94
N GLN A 66 12.49 24.24 19.82
CA GLN A 66 12.43 23.83 21.24
C GLN A 66 13.80 23.90 21.94
N GLY A 67 14.61 24.92 21.59
CA GLY A 67 15.95 25.13 22.15
C GLY A 67 17.06 24.27 21.53
N GLN A 68 16.76 23.42 20.55
CA GLN A 68 17.74 22.61 19.83
C GLN A 68 18.08 23.22 18.46
N PRO A 69 19.34 23.17 18.01
CA PRO A 69 19.71 23.54 16.65
C PRO A 69 18.91 22.77 15.60
N ALA A 70 18.33 23.49 14.64
CA ALA A 70 17.51 22.92 13.59
C ALA A 70 17.80 23.56 12.22
N TYR A 71 17.58 22.79 11.16
CA TYR A 71 17.60 23.24 9.77
C TYR A 71 16.18 23.26 9.23
N HIS A 72 15.77 24.38 8.66
CA HIS A 72 14.45 24.54 8.08
C HIS A 72 14.48 24.30 6.58
N PHE A 73 13.72 23.31 6.12
CA PHE A 73 13.50 22.99 4.72
C PHE A 73 12.08 23.32 4.30
N GLU A 74 11.95 23.96 3.14
CA GLU A 74 10.69 24.11 2.43
C GLU A 74 10.66 23.17 1.21
N HIS A 75 9.50 22.58 0.98
CA HIS A 75 9.24 21.69 -0.15
C HIS A 75 8.01 22.15 -0.92
N ARG A 76 8.07 22.04 -2.25
CA ARG A 76 6.92 22.19 -3.14
C ARG A 76 6.88 20.99 -4.08
N LEU A 77 5.70 20.44 -4.34
CA LEU A 77 5.50 19.33 -5.27
C LEU A 77 4.34 19.66 -6.22
N SER A 78 4.54 19.43 -7.50
CA SER A 78 3.51 19.52 -8.53
C SER A 78 3.65 18.32 -9.47
N LEU A 79 2.68 17.41 -9.43
CA LEU A 79 2.62 16.23 -10.30
C LEU A 79 1.29 16.21 -11.06
N ASP A 80 1.35 16.09 -12.38
CA ASP A 80 0.23 15.83 -13.27
C ASP A 80 0.45 14.49 -13.99
N PHE A 81 -0.39 13.51 -13.66
CA PHE A 81 -0.36 12.19 -14.32
C PHE A 81 -1.15 12.19 -15.64
N GLY A 82 -1.75 13.32 -16.03
CA GLY A 82 -2.47 13.52 -17.29
C GLY A 82 -1.71 13.09 -18.56
N PRO A 83 -0.42 13.42 -18.73
CA PRO A 83 0.38 13.02 -19.89
C PRO A 83 0.50 11.50 -20.09
N ILE A 84 0.45 10.72 -19.01
CA ILE A 84 0.42 9.25 -19.06
C ILE A 84 -1.02 8.69 -18.95
N GLY A 85 -2.02 9.56 -19.07
CA GLY A 85 -3.44 9.25 -19.05
C GLY A 85 -3.99 8.85 -17.68
N GLY A 86 -3.31 9.24 -16.60
CA GLY A 86 -3.87 9.25 -15.25
C GLY A 86 -4.71 10.50 -15.01
N GLU A 87 -5.67 10.42 -14.09
CA GLU A 87 -6.49 11.57 -13.67
C GLU A 87 -5.96 12.22 -12.38
N LEU A 88 -4.91 11.65 -11.79
CA LEU A 88 -4.34 12.13 -10.54
C LEU A 88 -3.53 13.40 -10.80
N ARG A 89 -3.83 14.43 -10.01
CA ARG A 89 -2.97 15.60 -9.81
C ARG A 89 -2.65 15.71 -8.34
N VAL A 90 -1.40 16.05 -8.06
CA VAL A 90 -0.89 16.24 -6.71
C VAL A 90 -0.18 17.57 -6.67
N GLU A 91 -0.71 18.48 -5.87
CA GLU A 91 -0.02 19.71 -5.50
C GLU A 91 0.23 19.65 -3.99
N SER A 92 1.44 19.90 -3.53
CA SER A 92 1.69 20.02 -2.09
C SER A 92 2.79 21.03 -1.77
N ARG A 93 2.72 21.53 -0.54
CA ARG A 93 3.74 22.36 0.11
C ARG A 93 4.02 21.75 1.47
N ALA A 94 5.29 21.75 1.86
CA ALA A 94 5.67 21.25 3.15
C ALA A 94 6.84 21.99 3.76
N GLU A 95 6.91 21.95 5.08
CA GLU A 95 7.97 22.47 5.93
C GLU A 95 8.51 21.30 6.74
N LEU A 96 9.83 21.19 6.81
CA LEU A 96 10.52 20.16 7.59
C LEU A 96 11.63 20.80 8.40
N LEU A 97 11.61 20.54 9.72
CA LEU A 97 12.71 20.87 10.60
C LEU A 97 13.49 19.60 10.93
N VAL A 98 14.81 19.63 10.73
CA VAL A 98 15.71 18.52 11.08
C VAL A 98 16.86 18.97 11.97
N THR A 99 17.43 18.06 12.75
CA THR A 99 18.67 18.28 13.49
C THR A 99 19.86 18.47 12.53
N PRO A 100 21.05 18.88 13.01
CA PRO A 100 22.25 18.91 12.17
C PRO A 100 22.62 17.55 11.56
N GLN A 101 22.18 16.44 12.15
CA GLN A 101 22.35 15.07 11.66
C GLN A 101 21.17 14.60 10.78
N GLY A 102 20.27 15.49 10.38
CA GLY A 102 19.17 15.17 9.47
C GLY A 102 18.01 14.40 10.09
N LEU A 103 17.96 14.29 11.42
CA LEU A 103 16.87 13.62 12.12
C LEU A 103 15.65 14.55 12.23
N PRO A 104 14.41 14.06 12.02
CA PRO A 104 13.23 14.90 12.00
C PRO A 104 12.89 15.44 13.40
N LEU A 105 12.48 16.71 13.44
CA LEU A 105 12.00 17.40 14.65
C LEU A 105 10.53 17.80 14.49
N TYR A 106 10.19 18.36 13.34
CA TYR A 106 8.84 18.84 13.02
C TYR A 106 8.57 18.69 11.53
N TYR A 107 7.32 18.36 11.19
CA TYR A 107 6.87 18.32 9.81
C TYR A 107 5.48 18.91 9.67
N ARG A 108 5.27 19.74 8.65
CA ARG A 108 3.94 20.21 8.26
C ARG A 108 3.80 20.15 6.75
N ALA A 109 2.73 19.56 6.27
CA ALA A 109 2.41 19.56 4.85
C ALA A 109 0.94 19.89 4.62
N GLU A 110 0.68 20.60 3.53
CA GLU A 110 -0.64 20.81 2.95
C GLU A 110 -0.60 20.41 1.48
N GLY A 111 -1.65 19.76 1.02
CA GLY A 111 -1.72 19.34 -0.37
C GLY A 111 -3.12 19.06 -0.84
N GLU A 112 -3.24 18.96 -2.16
CA GLU A 112 -4.47 18.63 -2.84
C GLU A 112 -4.22 17.45 -3.77
N ALA A 113 -5.01 16.39 -3.59
CA ALA A 113 -5.01 15.24 -4.46
C ALA A 113 -6.43 14.95 -4.93
N ARG A 114 -6.65 14.92 -6.26
CA ARG A 114 -7.98 14.73 -6.88
C ARG A 114 -9.05 15.72 -6.36
N GLY A 115 -8.69 16.99 -6.17
CA GLY A 115 -9.61 18.01 -5.66
C GLY A 115 -9.87 17.94 -4.15
N VAL A 116 -9.24 16.99 -3.43
CA VAL A 116 -9.41 16.84 -1.99
C VAL A 116 -8.20 17.45 -1.29
N LYS A 117 -8.47 18.51 -0.53
CA LYS A 117 -7.46 19.15 0.33
C LYS A 117 -7.23 18.32 1.57
N GLN A 118 -5.96 18.14 1.91
CA GLN A 118 -5.49 17.46 3.09
C GLN A 118 -4.30 18.21 3.69
N SER A 119 -4.15 18.14 5.00
CA SER A 119 -2.94 18.59 5.68
C SER A 119 -2.52 17.59 6.74
N VAL A 120 -1.24 17.63 7.09
CA VAL A 120 -0.66 16.88 8.20
C VAL A 120 0.32 17.79 8.93
N GLU A 121 0.30 17.68 10.24
CA GLU A 121 1.27 18.30 11.15
C GLU A 121 1.82 17.21 12.07
N MET A 122 3.13 17.15 12.27
CA MET A 122 3.81 16.11 13.01
C MET A 122 4.90 16.70 13.90
N GLU A 123 4.99 16.19 15.12
CA GLU A 123 6.08 16.41 16.05
C GLU A 123 6.80 15.08 16.31
N PHE A 124 8.12 15.12 16.22
CA PHE A 124 8.98 13.97 16.43
C PHE A 124 9.71 14.15 17.76
N THR A 125 9.52 13.21 18.69
CA THR A 125 10.13 13.24 20.02
C THR A 125 10.81 11.91 20.33
N ALA A 126 11.55 11.85 21.43
CA ALA A 126 12.13 10.59 21.91
C ALA A 126 11.06 9.54 22.27
N GLU A 127 9.81 9.94 22.51
CA GLU A 127 8.69 9.04 22.84
C GLU A 127 7.99 8.48 21.58
N GLY A 128 8.24 9.06 20.41
CA GLY A 128 7.62 8.66 19.15
C GLY A 128 7.22 9.84 18.26
N VAL A 129 6.18 9.63 17.47
CA VAL A 129 5.62 10.64 16.57
C VAL A 129 4.19 10.97 17.01
N LYS A 130 3.89 12.26 17.17
CA LYS A 130 2.52 12.76 17.34
C LYS A 130 2.14 13.49 16.07
N ALA A 131 1.01 13.15 15.46
CA ALA A 131 0.55 13.80 14.25
C ALA A 131 -0.92 14.19 14.33
N THR A 132 -1.28 15.27 13.64
CA THR A 132 -2.67 15.66 13.37
C THR A 132 -2.85 15.74 11.86
N THR A 133 -3.74 14.91 11.34
CA THR A 133 -4.16 14.98 9.93
C THR A 133 -5.47 15.74 9.83
N GLU A 134 -5.65 16.55 8.79
CA GLU A 134 -6.92 17.18 8.46
C GLU A 134 -7.33 16.79 7.05
N ARG A 135 -8.58 16.38 6.87
CA ARG A 135 -9.16 16.09 5.57
C ARG A 135 -10.58 16.62 5.51
N ASN A 136 -10.87 17.51 4.56
CA ASN A 136 -12.17 18.16 4.43
C ASN A 136 -12.65 18.81 5.76
N GLY A 137 -11.76 19.49 6.48
CA GLY A 137 -12.06 20.12 7.78
C GLY A 137 -12.11 19.15 8.97
N GLN A 138 -12.04 17.84 8.74
CA GLN A 138 -12.04 16.85 9.83
C GLN A 138 -10.61 16.55 10.29
N LYS A 139 -10.28 16.94 11.52
CA LYS A 139 -9.01 16.60 12.18
C LYS A 139 -9.05 15.19 12.79
N SER A 140 -7.96 14.45 12.66
CA SER A 140 -7.74 13.15 13.29
C SER A 140 -6.33 13.08 13.89
N PRO A 141 -6.19 12.92 15.22
CA PRO A 141 -4.89 12.72 15.85
C PRO A 141 -4.39 11.30 15.58
N LEU A 142 -3.08 11.14 15.45
CA LEU A 142 -2.38 9.89 15.24
C LEU A 142 -1.12 9.85 16.12
N THR A 143 -0.75 8.67 16.59
CA THR A 143 0.51 8.44 17.31
C THR A 143 1.25 7.24 16.73
N GLY A 144 2.56 7.38 16.57
CA GLY A 144 3.44 6.37 16.00
C GLY A 144 4.67 6.15 16.87
N LYS A 145 5.29 4.99 16.76
CA LYS A 145 6.59 4.73 17.39
C LYS A 145 7.70 5.28 16.49
N LEU A 146 8.75 5.80 17.12
CA LEU A 146 9.98 6.25 16.47
C LEU A 146 11.17 5.73 17.26
N SER A 147 12.05 5.02 16.58
CA SER A 147 13.33 4.58 17.09
C SER A 147 14.32 5.74 17.03
N PRO A 148 15.26 5.85 17.99
CA PRO A 148 16.35 6.82 17.90
C PRO A 148 17.15 6.64 16.61
N GLY A 149 17.44 7.75 15.92
CA GLY A 149 18.21 7.73 14.68
C GLY A 149 17.39 7.46 13.41
N SER A 150 16.06 7.32 13.51
CA SER A 150 15.21 7.15 12.33
C SER A 150 14.99 8.47 11.60
N TYR A 151 15.18 8.44 10.29
CA TYR A 151 14.89 9.56 9.38
C TYR A 151 13.38 9.67 9.11
N PHE A 152 12.96 10.69 8.36
CA PHE A 152 11.57 10.85 7.93
C PHE A 152 11.47 10.90 6.41
N LEU A 153 10.51 10.16 5.83
CA LEU A 153 10.22 10.18 4.40
C LEU A 153 8.70 10.27 4.13
N GLU A 154 8.31 11.28 3.36
CA GLU A 154 7.05 11.39 2.64
C GLU A 154 7.25 10.98 1.17
N ASN A 155 6.22 10.39 0.57
CA ASN A 155 6.25 10.04 -0.85
C ASN A 155 6.49 11.27 -1.72
N ASN A 156 7.37 11.12 -2.69
CA ASN A 156 7.69 12.12 -3.71
C ASN A 156 8.38 13.40 -3.19
N ILE A 157 8.85 13.46 -1.93
CA ILE A 157 9.64 14.59 -1.42
C ILE A 157 11.13 14.24 -1.45
N MET A 158 11.82 14.60 -2.54
CA MET A 158 13.22 14.20 -2.76
C MET A 158 14.20 14.87 -1.80
N GLY A 159 13.87 16.03 -1.22
CA GLY A 159 14.76 16.69 -0.26
C GLY A 159 15.02 15.85 0.97
N GLN A 160 13.98 15.19 1.50
CA GLN A 160 14.10 14.26 2.64
C GLN A 160 15.00 13.07 2.30
N PHE A 161 14.83 12.56 1.09
CA PHE A 161 15.63 11.45 0.58
C PHE A 161 17.10 11.87 0.37
N ASN A 162 17.34 13.10 -0.08
CA ASN A 162 18.67 13.67 -0.24
C ASN A 162 19.36 13.95 1.11
N ILE A 163 18.60 14.29 2.17
CA ILE A 163 19.11 14.36 3.54
C ILE A 163 19.61 12.98 3.98
N LEU A 164 18.77 11.94 3.85
CA LEU A 164 19.14 10.57 4.17
C LEU A 164 20.45 10.15 3.46
N LEU A 165 20.50 10.31 2.14
CA LEU A 165 21.68 9.94 1.33
C LEU A 165 22.90 10.81 1.62
N GLY A 166 22.69 12.06 2.00
CA GLY A 166 23.76 12.95 2.42
C GLY A 166 24.44 12.45 3.68
N MET A 167 23.68 11.84 4.60
CA MET A 167 24.15 11.26 5.87
C MET A 167 24.67 9.82 5.72
N GLU A 168 24.01 9.01 4.88
CA GLU A 168 24.30 7.58 4.70
C GLU A 168 24.99 7.34 3.34
N ARG A 169 26.33 7.21 3.34
CA ARG A 169 27.14 7.03 2.13
C ARG A 169 28.01 5.77 2.20
N PRO A 170 27.42 4.58 2.09
CA PRO A 170 28.21 3.35 2.07
C PRO A 170 29.17 3.36 0.88
N SER A 171 30.41 2.95 1.11
CA SER A 171 31.41 2.79 0.06
C SER A 171 31.04 1.62 -0.86
N PRO A 172 31.61 1.53 -2.09
CA PRO A 172 31.36 0.40 -2.97
C PRO A 172 31.61 -0.95 -2.28
N GLY A 173 30.57 -1.81 -2.23
CA GLY A 173 30.60 -3.11 -1.55
C GLY A 173 30.09 -3.10 -0.11
N GLU A 174 29.91 -1.94 0.51
CA GLU A 174 29.33 -1.79 1.85
C GLU A 174 27.79 -1.71 1.78
N THR A 175 27.13 -2.12 2.87
CA THR A 175 25.69 -1.94 3.06
C THR A 175 25.47 -1.14 4.34
N ALA A 176 24.80 0.00 4.23
CA ALA A 176 24.30 0.76 5.36
C ALA A 176 22.86 0.30 5.68
N GLU A 177 22.60 0.00 6.95
CA GLU A 177 21.25 -0.26 7.46
C GLU A 177 20.75 0.98 8.18
N THR A 178 19.58 1.46 7.78
CA THR A 178 18.95 2.64 8.34
C THR A 178 17.45 2.43 8.48
N ARG A 179 16.77 3.39 9.11
CA ARG A 179 15.32 3.38 9.29
C ARG A 179 14.77 4.73 8.93
N PHE A 180 13.56 4.72 8.40
CA PHE A 180 12.80 5.95 8.26
C PHE A 180 11.35 5.74 8.70
N PHE A 181 10.77 6.79 9.27
CA PHE A 181 9.34 6.87 9.50
C PHE A 181 8.64 7.26 8.20
N SER A 182 7.79 6.36 7.68
CA SER A 182 6.99 6.61 6.48
C SER A 182 5.67 7.25 6.87
N LEU A 183 5.37 8.44 6.34
CA LEU A 183 4.08 9.08 6.55
C LEU A 183 2.91 8.22 6.02
N ASN A 184 3.09 7.59 4.86
CA ASN A 184 2.02 6.82 4.20
C ASN A 184 1.67 5.52 4.91
N ALA A 185 2.69 4.82 5.42
CA ALA A 185 2.48 3.62 6.24
C ALA A 185 2.24 3.97 7.72
N PHE A 186 2.50 5.22 8.10
CA PHE A 186 2.49 5.75 9.46
C PHE A 186 3.25 4.86 10.47
N ARG A 187 4.40 4.35 10.03
CA ARG A 187 5.29 3.48 10.81
C ARG A 187 6.73 3.57 10.31
N GLU A 188 7.65 3.06 11.12
CA GLU A 188 9.03 2.86 10.71
C GLU A 188 9.16 1.72 9.70
N ILE A 189 10.08 1.91 8.76
CA ILE A 189 10.45 0.94 7.75
C ILE A 189 11.97 0.79 7.79
N ASP A 190 12.44 -0.45 7.92
CA ASP A 190 13.85 -0.77 7.76
C ASP A 190 14.25 -0.57 6.29
N TYR A 191 15.39 0.05 6.08
CA TYR A 191 15.87 0.45 4.77
C TYR A 191 17.35 0.14 4.64
N GLN A 192 17.74 -0.46 3.52
CA GLN A 192 19.14 -0.78 3.25
C GLN A 192 19.62 -0.01 2.04
N LEU A 193 20.83 0.52 2.12
CA LEU A 193 21.55 1.17 1.04
C LEU A 193 22.83 0.39 0.79
N LYS A 194 23.01 -0.12 -0.42
CA LYS A 194 24.20 -0.85 -0.84
C LYS A 194 25.03 0.01 -1.77
N GLY A 195 26.30 0.21 -1.45
CA GLY A 195 27.26 0.88 -2.32
C GLY A 195 27.60 0.02 -3.54
N LEU A 196 27.43 0.56 -4.73
CA LEU A 196 27.82 -0.03 -6.00
C LEU A 196 29.09 0.64 -6.56
N PRO A 197 29.77 0.03 -7.55
CA PRO A 197 30.85 0.70 -8.27
C PRO A 197 30.39 2.05 -8.84
N GLU A 198 31.27 3.04 -8.82
CA GLU A 198 30.98 4.35 -9.39
C GLU A 198 30.69 4.26 -10.89
N GLU A 199 29.78 5.12 -11.36
CA GLU A 199 29.40 5.23 -12.76
C GLU A 199 29.58 6.68 -13.24
N THR A 200 29.81 6.87 -14.54
CA THR A 200 29.77 8.20 -15.15
C THR A 200 28.36 8.49 -15.67
N LEU A 201 27.76 9.56 -15.18
CA LEU A 201 26.44 10.01 -15.63
C LEU A 201 26.61 11.27 -16.49
N VAL A 202 25.91 11.33 -17.63
CA VAL A 202 25.78 12.57 -18.42
C VAL A 202 24.55 13.31 -17.94
N ILE A 203 24.74 14.45 -17.29
CA ILE A 203 23.66 15.34 -16.83
C ILE A 203 23.79 16.63 -17.62
N GLN A 204 22.74 16.96 -18.39
CA GLN A 204 22.70 18.20 -19.20
C GLN A 204 23.95 18.39 -20.08
N GLY A 205 24.48 17.29 -20.64
CA GLY A 205 25.66 17.32 -21.53
C GLY A 205 27.02 17.36 -20.82
N ARG A 206 27.06 17.36 -19.48
CA ARG A 206 28.30 17.23 -18.70
C ARG A 206 28.46 15.82 -18.17
N GLU A 207 29.63 15.24 -18.38
CA GLU A 207 30.01 13.97 -17.75
C GLU A 207 30.44 14.22 -16.30
N GLN A 208 29.81 13.49 -15.38
CA GLN A 208 30.15 13.53 -13.97
C GLN A 208 30.31 12.11 -13.43
N ARG A 209 31.40 11.88 -12.70
CA ARG A 209 31.62 10.62 -11.97
C ARG A 209 30.77 10.64 -10.70
N CYS A 210 29.97 9.60 -10.51
CA CYS A 210 28.94 9.51 -9.47
C CYS A 210 29.15 8.28 -8.59
N SER A 211 28.90 8.44 -7.29
CA SER A 211 28.69 7.30 -6.40
C SER A 211 27.32 6.70 -6.71
N VAL A 212 27.25 5.37 -6.82
CA VAL A 212 26.00 4.67 -7.13
C VAL A 212 25.58 3.83 -5.95
N LEU A 213 24.33 3.97 -5.54
CA LEU A 213 23.71 3.15 -4.51
C LEU A 213 22.57 2.33 -5.09
N GLU A 214 22.28 1.20 -4.47
CA GLU A 214 21.06 0.42 -4.68
C GLU A 214 20.33 0.28 -3.34
N ASP A 215 19.02 0.56 -3.34
CA ASP A 215 18.22 0.43 -2.12
C ASP A 215 17.53 -0.93 -1.99
N SER A 216 16.97 -1.21 -0.80
CA SER A 216 16.18 -2.42 -0.53
C SER A 216 14.88 -2.53 -1.33
N LEU A 217 14.50 -1.50 -2.10
CA LEU A 217 13.35 -1.49 -3.02
C LEU A 217 13.77 -1.79 -4.47
N GLY A 218 15.07 -1.99 -4.73
CA GLY A 218 15.64 -2.22 -6.06
C GLY A 218 15.78 -0.94 -6.89
N SER A 219 15.74 0.23 -6.26
CA SER A 219 16.01 1.51 -6.90
C SER A 219 17.50 1.75 -7.02
N LYS A 220 17.95 2.34 -8.13
CA LYS A 220 19.32 2.82 -8.30
C LYS A 220 19.39 4.32 -8.09
N LEU A 221 20.44 4.77 -7.42
CA LEU A 221 20.62 6.16 -7.01
C LEU A 221 22.02 6.64 -7.37
N TRP A 222 22.11 7.76 -8.07
CA TRP A 222 23.39 8.38 -8.45
C TRP A 222 23.58 9.65 -7.64
N LEU A 223 24.69 9.71 -6.91
CA LEU A 223 25.07 10.82 -6.04
C LEU A 223 26.27 11.56 -6.63
N SER A 224 26.32 12.87 -6.45
CA SER A 224 27.54 13.66 -6.67
C SER A 224 28.61 13.30 -5.62
N LYS A 225 29.86 13.77 -5.81
CA LYS A 225 30.92 13.59 -4.82
C LYS A 225 30.59 14.23 -3.47
N GLU A 226 29.83 15.32 -3.52
CA GLU A 226 29.32 16.05 -2.35
C GLU A 226 28.08 15.37 -1.75
N GLY A 227 27.59 14.27 -2.34
CA GLY A 227 26.43 13.51 -1.89
C GLY A 227 25.08 14.04 -2.34
N LYS A 228 25.05 14.92 -3.34
CA LYS A 228 23.77 15.41 -3.89
C LYS A 228 23.12 14.32 -4.74
N LEU A 229 21.85 14.02 -4.50
CA LEU A 229 21.08 13.14 -5.41
C LEU A 229 20.96 13.78 -6.80
N LEU A 230 21.53 13.11 -7.81
CA LEU A 230 21.55 13.53 -9.21
C LEU A 230 20.46 12.82 -10.04
N ARG A 231 20.30 11.52 -9.82
CA ARG A 231 19.31 10.68 -10.52
C ARG A 231 18.85 9.57 -9.59
N LEU A 232 17.58 9.22 -9.69
CA LEU A 232 17.00 8.04 -9.08
C LEU A 232 16.20 7.29 -10.13
N GLU A 233 16.36 5.97 -10.18
CA GLU A 233 15.60 5.10 -11.05
C GLU A 233 14.90 4.00 -10.26
N MET A 234 13.60 3.83 -10.49
CA MET A 234 12.83 2.71 -9.96
C MET A 234 12.35 1.85 -11.14
N PRO A 235 13.12 0.83 -11.56
CA PRO A 235 12.82 0.03 -12.75
C PRO A 235 11.42 -0.58 -12.72
N ALA A 236 10.99 -1.05 -11.54
CA ALA A 236 9.67 -1.61 -11.31
C ALA A 236 8.50 -0.68 -11.65
N GLN A 237 8.70 0.64 -11.52
CA GLN A 237 7.69 1.67 -11.81
C GLN A 237 7.97 2.38 -13.14
N LYS A 238 9.11 2.10 -13.78
CA LYS A 238 9.64 2.88 -14.91
C LYS A 238 9.70 4.38 -14.59
N LEU A 239 9.92 4.70 -13.31
CA LEU A 239 10.03 6.05 -12.78
C LEU A 239 11.51 6.46 -12.78
N VAL A 240 11.76 7.65 -13.29
CA VAL A 240 13.07 8.30 -13.26
C VAL A 240 12.89 9.68 -12.66
N ILE A 241 13.69 10.00 -11.66
CA ILE A 241 13.74 11.32 -11.03
C ILE A 241 15.14 11.89 -11.28
N ARG A 242 15.23 13.17 -11.67
CA ARG A 242 16.50 13.82 -12.04
C ARG A 242 16.59 15.20 -11.44
N LEU A 243 17.78 15.56 -10.96
CA LEU A 243 18.09 16.94 -10.60
C LEU A 243 18.03 17.82 -11.87
N VAL A 244 17.41 18.99 -11.77
CA VAL A 244 17.38 20.00 -12.82
C VAL A 244 18.06 21.28 -12.34
N GLU A 245 18.96 21.85 -13.15
CA GLU A 245 19.70 23.09 -12.81
C GLU A 245 18.86 24.36 -12.98
N GLU A 246 18.01 24.39 -14.01
CA GLU A 246 17.13 25.53 -14.28
C GLU A 246 15.83 25.40 -13.50
N GLU A 247 15.28 26.53 -13.02
CA GLU A 247 13.98 26.55 -12.36
C GLU A 247 12.93 26.01 -13.35
N PRO A 248 12.36 24.82 -13.10
CA PRO A 248 11.46 24.23 -14.06
C PRO A 248 10.19 25.06 -14.14
N THR A 249 9.76 25.36 -15.36
CA THR A 249 8.47 26.00 -15.58
C THR A 249 7.39 24.99 -15.16
N PRO A 250 6.47 25.34 -14.24
CA PRO A 250 5.38 24.45 -13.88
C PRO A 250 4.69 23.98 -15.15
N LEU A 251 4.41 22.67 -15.24
CA LEU A 251 3.70 22.14 -16.39
C LEU A 251 2.41 22.96 -16.55
N PRO A 252 2.15 23.56 -17.73
CA PRO A 252 0.93 24.32 -17.93
C PRO A 252 -0.20 23.39 -17.55
N ALA A 253 -1.12 23.86 -16.68
CA ALA A 253 -2.19 23.05 -16.17
C ALA A 253 -2.88 22.38 -17.37
N GLY A 254 -2.58 21.11 -17.60
CA GLY A 254 -3.08 20.43 -18.77
C GLY A 254 -4.59 20.52 -18.66
N ALA A 255 -5.32 20.84 -19.74
CA ALA A 255 -6.70 20.39 -19.75
C ALA A 255 -6.57 18.87 -19.62
N ALA A 256 -6.95 18.31 -18.45
CA ALA A 256 -6.97 16.87 -18.27
C ALA A 256 -7.84 16.37 -19.41
N ARG A 257 -7.22 15.85 -20.47
CA ARG A 257 -7.99 15.38 -21.61
C ARG A 257 -8.75 14.20 -21.04
N PRO A 258 -10.08 14.25 -20.97
CA PRO A 258 -10.82 13.09 -20.51
C PRO A 258 -10.38 11.97 -21.43
N GLY A 259 -9.69 10.97 -20.86
CA GLY A 259 -9.31 9.80 -21.62
C GLY A 259 -10.58 9.33 -22.31
N SER A 260 -10.54 9.09 -23.63
CA SER A 260 -11.74 8.62 -24.31
C SER A 260 -12.26 7.41 -23.54
N ALA A 261 -13.59 7.30 -23.36
CA ALA A 261 -14.17 6.18 -22.63
C ALA A 261 -13.64 4.83 -23.17
N LEU A 262 -13.33 4.80 -24.46
CA LEU A 262 -12.67 3.69 -25.14
C LEU A 262 -11.23 3.42 -24.64
N ALA A 263 -10.37 4.43 -24.48
CA ALA A 263 -9.03 4.25 -23.94
C ALA A 263 -9.04 3.78 -22.48
N THR A 264 -9.99 4.28 -21.68
CA THR A 264 -10.20 3.80 -20.31
C THR A 264 -10.67 2.34 -20.32
N LEU A 265 -11.56 1.97 -21.24
CA LEU A 265 -12.01 0.59 -21.42
C LEU A 265 -10.85 -0.33 -21.86
N PHE A 266 -10.00 0.09 -22.80
CA PHE A 266 -8.84 -0.70 -23.23
C PHE A 266 -7.86 -0.95 -22.07
N ARG A 267 -7.59 0.08 -21.24
CA ARG A 267 -6.76 -0.09 -20.03
C ARG A 267 -7.41 -0.98 -18.98
N MET A 268 -8.74 -0.93 -18.85
CA MET A 268 -9.49 -1.90 -18.04
C MET A 268 -9.31 -3.32 -18.58
N VAL A 269 -9.30 -3.51 -19.90
CA VAL A 269 -9.14 -4.82 -20.54
C VAL A 269 -7.71 -5.36 -20.40
N GLU A 270 -6.68 -4.52 -20.51
CA GLU A 270 -5.27 -4.95 -20.39
C GLU A 270 -4.97 -5.50 -18.99
N LEU A 271 -5.21 -4.69 -17.94
CA LEU A 271 -4.97 -5.10 -16.56
C LEU A 271 -6.03 -6.08 -16.06
N GLY A 272 -7.29 -5.87 -16.45
CA GLY A 272 -8.39 -6.78 -16.12
C GLY A 272 -8.23 -8.14 -16.79
N GLY A 273 -7.58 -8.22 -17.95
CA GLY A 273 -7.33 -9.46 -18.68
C GLY A 273 -6.55 -10.47 -17.84
N ILE A 274 -5.53 -10.03 -17.11
CA ILE A 274 -4.75 -10.88 -16.21
C ILE A 274 -5.65 -11.47 -15.12
N PHE A 275 -6.50 -10.65 -14.49
CA PHE A 275 -7.43 -11.12 -13.47
C PHE A 275 -8.53 -12.03 -14.04
N LEU A 276 -8.93 -11.86 -15.30
CA LEU A 276 -9.82 -12.80 -15.98
C LEU A 276 -9.14 -14.16 -16.13
N LEU A 277 -7.87 -14.19 -16.55
CA LEU A 277 -7.08 -15.41 -16.65
C LEU A 277 -6.95 -16.11 -15.28
N MET A 278 -6.73 -15.34 -14.21
CA MET A 278 -6.72 -15.86 -12.84
C MET A 278 -8.06 -16.44 -12.38
N GLY A 279 -9.18 -15.94 -12.92
CA GLY A 279 -10.52 -16.49 -12.68
C GLY A 279 -10.80 -17.80 -13.41
N LEU A 280 -10.05 -18.13 -14.48
CA LEU A 280 -10.33 -19.30 -15.33
C LEU A 280 -10.25 -20.65 -14.59
N PRO A 281 -9.24 -20.93 -13.74
CA PRO A 281 -9.20 -22.20 -12.99
C PRO A 281 -10.46 -22.42 -12.16
N TRP A 282 -10.97 -21.36 -11.52
CA TRP A 282 -12.17 -21.40 -10.69
C TRP A 282 -13.43 -21.57 -11.53
N LEU A 283 -13.47 -20.91 -12.68
CA LEU A 283 -14.55 -21.06 -13.66
C LEU A 283 -14.63 -22.49 -14.21
N LEU A 284 -13.48 -23.11 -14.50
CA LEU A 284 -13.42 -24.50 -14.97
C LEU A 284 -13.81 -25.48 -13.86
N LEU A 285 -13.33 -25.27 -12.64
CA LEU A 285 -13.58 -26.13 -11.48
C LEU A 285 -15.05 -26.10 -11.04
N LEU A 286 -15.64 -24.91 -10.95
CA LEU A 286 -17.00 -24.70 -10.40
C LEU A 286 -18.08 -24.59 -11.49
N GLY A 287 -17.72 -24.23 -12.72
CA GLY A 287 -18.62 -23.68 -13.72
C GLY A 287 -18.82 -24.49 -14.99
N ARG A 288 -18.23 -25.70 -15.11
CA ARG A 288 -18.25 -26.52 -16.33
C ARG A 288 -19.63 -26.61 -17.02
N ASP A 289 -20.71 -26.79 -16.26
CA ASP A 289 -22.08 -26.90 -16.78
C ASP A 289 -22.77 -25.55 -17.07
N GLY A 290 -22.28 -24.46 -16.46
CA GLY A 290 -22.85 -23.11 -16.52
C GLY A 290 -22.37 -22.30 -17.72
N LEU A 291 -21.14 -22.54 -18.17
CA LEU A 291 -20.45 -21.77 -19.22
C LEU A 291 -21.21 -21.65 -20.55
N ARG A 292 -21.97 -22.68 -20.92
CA ARG A 292 -22.72 -22.71 -22.19
C ARG A 292 -23.98 -21.85 -22.18
N ARG A 293 -24.29 -21.18 -21.07
CA ARG A 293 -25.60 -20.57 -20.85
C ARG A 293 -25.48 -19.06 -20.82
N TRP A 294 -26.20 -18.38 -21.71
CA TRP A 294 -26.14 -16.92 -21.87
C TRP A 294 -26.39 -16.14 -20.57
N TYR A 295 -27.30 -16.61 -19.71
CA TYR A 295 -27.62 -15.93 -18.46
C TYR A 295 -26.47 -15.92 -17.45
N PHE A 296 -25.53 -16.87 -17.56
CA PHE A 296 -24.31 -16.88 -16.73
C PHE A 296 -23.49 -15.61 -17.02
N TRP A 297 -23.25 -15.35 -18.29
CA TRP A 297 -22.48 -14.20 -18.78
C TRP A 297 -23.19 -12.87 -18.51
N LEU A 298 -24.52 -12.83 -18.66
CA LEU A 298 -25.28 -11.64 -18.29
C LEU A 298 -25.14 -11.31 -16.80
N ILE A 299 -25.25 -12.31 -15.93
CA ILE A 299 -25.12 -12.08 -14.47
C ILE A 299 -23.70 -11.67 -14.12
N LEU A 300 -22.69 -12.32 -14.71
CA LEU A 300 -21.30 -11.92 -14.54
C LEU A 300 -21.12 -10.43 -14.89
N LEU A 301 -21.64 -10.00 -16.03
CA LEU A 301 -21.58 -8.60 -16.48
C LEU A 301 -22.33 -7.66 -15.53
N VAL A 302 -23.57 -7.98 -15.15
CA VAL A 302 -24.40 -7.14 -14.27
C VAL A 302 -23.75 -6.99 -12.90
N VAL A 303 -23.21 -8.06 -12.34
CA VAL A 303 -22.53 -8.01 -11.04
C VAL A 303 -21.27 -7.17 -11.13
N THR A 304 -20.44 -7.44 -12.13
CA THR A 304 -19.16 -6.74 -12.36
C THR A 304 -19.36 -5.24 -12.57
N CYS A 305 -20.30 -4.85 -13.44
CA CYS A 305 -20.51 -3.46 -13.82
C CYS A 305 -21.47 -2.70 -12.91
N GLY A 306 -22.43 -3.39 -12.26
CA GLY A 306 -23.52 -2.75 -11.53
C GLY A 306 -23.40 -2.78 -10.01
N MET A 307 -23.11 -3.94 -9.43
CA MET A 307 -23.21 -4.13 -7.97
C MET A 307 -21.97 -3.63 -7.22
N LEU A 308 -20.83 -3.53 -7.88
CA LEU A 308 -19.58 -3.19 -7.21
C LEU A 308 -19.28 -1.69 -7.07
N PRO A 309 -19.62 -0.80 -8.03
CA PRO A 309 -19.62 0.65 -7.77
C PRO A 309 -20.50 1.03 -6.57
N LEU A 310 -21.59 0.27 -6.35
CA LEU A 310 -22.43 0.42 -5.17
C LEU A 310 -21.69 -0.03 -3.91
N THR A 311 -20.97 -1.16 -3.95
CA THR A 311 -20.12 -1.63 -2.85
C THR A 311 -19.09 -0.56 -2.46
N LEU A 312 -18.37 0.02 -3.43
CA LEU A 312 -17.33 1.03 -3.20
C LEU A 312 -17.87 2.35 -2.62
N LYS A 313 -19.17 2.62 -2.74
CA LYS A 313 -19.80 3.80 -2.13
C LYS A 313 -20.38 3.45 -0.76
N VAL A 314 -21.15 2.38 -0.68
CA VAL A 314 -21.93 2.01 0.51
C VAL A 314 -21.02 1.47 1.62
N GLN A 315 -20.12 0.53 1.29
CA GLN A 315 -19.28 -0.10 2.31
C GLN A 315 -18.34 0.91 2.99
N PRO A 316 -17.51 1.71 2.27
CA PRO A 316 -16.63 2.67 2.93
C PRO A 316 -17.38 3.72 3.73
N PHE A 317 -18.56 4.16 3.26
CA PHE A 317 -19.40 5.08 4.00
C PHE A 317 -19.86 4.49 5.34
N LEU A 318 -20.40 3.27 5.33
CA LEU A 318 -20.86 2.59 6.55
C LEU A 318 -19.71 2.28 7.50
N GLN A 319 -18.56 1.84 6.97
CA GLN A 319 -17.35 1.57 7.76
C GLN A 319 -16.80 2.85 8.39
N ALA A 320 -16.76 3.96 7.66
CA ALA A 320 -16.34 5.25 8.19
C ALA A 320 -17.28 5.74 9.29
N LYS A 321 -18.59 5.63 9.10
CA LYS A 321 -19.59 5.98 10.12
C LYS A 321 -19.48 5.10 11.35
N TYR A 322 -19.34 3.78 11.19
CA TYR A 322 -19.11 2.87 12.32
C TYR A 322 -17.83 3.23 13.06
N SER A 323 -16.75 3.48 12.33
CA SER A 323 -15.46 3.83 12.93
C SER A 323 -15.56 5.11 13.76
N GLN A 324 -16.28 6.12 13.26
CA GLN A 324 -16.50 7.40 13.94
C GLN A 324 -17.42 7.30 15.15
N VAL A 325 -18.56 6.61 15.02
CA VAL A 325 -19.65 6.63 16.00
C VAL A 325 -19.52 5.52 17.04
N VAL A 326 -18.88 4.39 16.70
CA VAL A 326 -18.79 3.21 17.55
C VAL A 326 -17.34 2.90 17.90
N ALA A 327 -16.48 2.64 16.90
CA ALA A 327 -15.13 2.12 17.19
C ALA A 327 -14.28 3.12 17.98
N ARG A 328 -14.21 4.39 17.55
CA ARG A 328 -13.45 5.45 18.24
C ARG A 328 -13.91 5.64 19.70
N PRO A 329 -15.21 5.87 19.99
CA PRO A 329 -15.67 5.95 21.38
C PRO A 329 -15.38 4.72 22.25
N LEU A 330 -15.35 3.51 21.65
CA LEU A 330 -14.96 2.31 22.38
C LEU A 330 -13.46 2.31 22.71
N MET A 331 -12.60 2.72 21.77
CA MET A 331 -11.16 2.85 22.01
C MET A 331 -10.85 3.94 23.03
N ASP A 332 -11.56 5.07 23.00
CA ASP A 332 -11.42 6.16 23.98
C ASP A 332 -11.78 5.69 25.41
N ARG A 333 -12.61 4.65 25.54
CA ARG A 333 -12.94 3.97 26.82
C ARG A 333 -11.97 2.86 27.19
N GLY A 334 -10.86 2.71 26.46
CA GLY A 334 -9.81 1.73 26.73
C GLY A 334 -10.03 0.35 26.10
N LEU A 335 -11.04 0.15 25.23
CA LEU A 335 -11.13 -1.11 24.49
C LEU A 335 -10.02 -1.19 23.46
N THR A 336 -9.50 -2.40 23.27
CA THR A 336 -8.48 -2.65 22.26
C THR A 336 -9.04 -2.43 20.84
N ILE A 337 -8.17 -2.03 19.92
CA ILE A 337 -8.53 -1.89 18.49
C ILE A 337 -9.13 -3.17 17.92
N TYR A 338 -8.69 -4.34 18.42
CA TYR A 338 -9.21 -5.65 18.05
C TYR A 338 -10.72 -5.78 18.30
N ILE A 339 -11.20 -5.33 19.46
CA ILE A 339 -12.63 -5.40 19.80
C ILE A 339 -13.39 -4.26 19.12
N ALA A 340 -12.85 -3.05 19.19
CA ALA A 340 -13.51 -1.86 18.68
C ALA A 340 -13.77 -1.92 17.16
N MET A 341 -12.90 -2.59 16.39
CA MET A 341 -13.01 -2.66 14.93
C MET A 341 -13.81 -3.85 14.40
N VAL A 342 -14.29 -4.78 15.25
CA VAL A 342 -15.06 -5.96 14.80
C VAL A 342 -16.21 -5.58 13.87
N GLY A 343 -16.97 -4.53 14.22
CA GLY A 343 -18.11 -4.12 13.38
C GLY A 343 -17.69 -3.52 12.04
N THR A 344 -16.55 -2.84 11.93
CA THR A 344 -16.01 -2.35 10.65
C THR A 344 -15.81 -3.51 9.68
N PHE A 345 -15.21 -4.61 10.14
CA PHE A 345 -14.96 -5.78 9.30
C PHE A 345 -16.22 -6.60 9.06
N ALA A 346 -17.10 -6.75 10.07
CA ALA A 346 -18.40 -7.38 9.88
C ALA A 346 -19.25 -6.65 8.82
N LEU A 347 -19.24 -5.31 8.81
CA LEU A 347 -19.95 -4.52 7.80
C LEU A 347 -19.44 -4.78 6.38
N SER A 348 -18.14 -5.00 6.18
CA SER A 348 -17.62 -5.40 4.86
C SER A 348 -18.23 -6.70 4.39
N GLY A 349 -18.20 -7.75 5.21
CA GLY A 349 -18.78 -9.04 4.87
C GLY A 349 -20.29 -8.98 4.64
N ILE A 350 -21.03 -8.26 5.49
CA ILE A 350 -22.48 -8.09 5.34
C ILE A 350 -22.81 -7.44 3.99
N VAL A 351 -22.20 -6.30 3.67
CA VAL A 351 -22.52 -5.55 2.45
C VAL A 351 -22.13 -6.33 1.20
N GLN A 352 -20.91 -6.87 1.16
CA GLN A 352 -20.43 -7.57 -0.03
C GLN A 352 -21.17 -8.87 -0.29
N GLU A 353 -21.42 -9.68 0.74
CA GLU A 353 -22.16 -10.93 0.56
C GLU A 353 -23.64 -10.67 0.24
N PHE A 354 -24.21 -9.55 0.70
CA PHE A 354 -25.59 -9.19 0.35
C PHE A 354 -25.71 -8.89 -1.14
N LEU A 355 -24.76 -8.12 -1.68
CA LEU A 355 -24.75 -7.76 -3.09
C LEU A 355 -24.43 -8.96 -4.00
N LYS A 356 -23.67 -9.95 -3.53
CA LYS A 356 -23.54 -11.26 -4.19
C LYS A 356 -24.80 -12.11 -4.11
N TRP A 357 -25.48 -12.09 -2.97
CA TRP A 357 -26.70 -12.87 -2.72
C TRP A 357 -27.88 -12.38 -3.56
N LEU A 358 -28.01 -11.06 -3.76
CA LEU A 358 -29.12 -10.42 -4.45
C LEU A 358 -29.40 -11.00 -5.86
N PRO A 359 -28.43 -11.06 -6.80
CA PRO A 359 -28.67 -11.63 -8.14
C PRO A 359 -29.01 -13.13 -8.09
N ILE A 360 -28.46 -13.88 -7.14
CA ILE A 360 -28.76 -15.32 -6.95
C ILE A 360 -30.21 -15.51 -6.51
N TYR A 361 -30.65 -14.71 -5.55
CA TYR A 361 -32.02 -14.77 -5.02
C TYR A 361 -33.03 -14.28 -6.06
N ALA A 362 -32.74 -13.15 -6.73
CA ALA A 362 -33.57 -12.61 -7.81
C ALA A 362 -33.76 -13.63 -8.94
N TYR A 363 -32.69 -14.32 -9.37
CA TYR A 363 -32.79 -15.38 -10.36
C TYR A 363 -33.75 -16.50 -9.93
N ARG A 364 -33.69 -16.93 -8.66
CA ARG A 364 -34.61 -17.95 -8.13
C ARG A 364 -36.07 -17.48 -8.17
N LEU A 365 -36.33 -16.22 -7.82
CA LEU A 365 -37.68 -15.64 -7.87
C LEU A 365 -38.21 -15.56 -9.31
N ILE A 366 -37.40 -15.03 -10.23
CA ILE A 366 -37.74 -14.88 -11.65
C ILE A 366 -37.99 -16.24 -12.30
N ALA A 367 -37.21 -17.26 -11.94
CA ALA A 367 -37.36 -18.59 -12.48
C ALA A 367 -38.66 -19.31 -12.01
N ARG A 368 -39.42 -18.75 -11.06
CA ARG A 368 -40.73 -19.28 -10.59
C ARG A 368 -40.74 -20.79 -10.35
N GLY A 369 -39.69 -21.31 -9.70
CA GLY A 369 -39.54 -22.74 -9.40
C GLY A 369 -38.90 -23.60 -10.51
N LYS A 370 -38.69 -23.07 -11.72
CA LYS A 370 -37.99 -23.75 -12.83
C LYS A 370 -36.45 -23.76 -12.67
N ALA A 371 -35.92 -23.09 -11.66
CA ALA A 371 -34.50 -23.10 -11.34
C ALA A 371 -34.11 -24.37 -10.58
N ASN A 372 -33.40 -25.27 -11.26
CA ASN A 372 -32.79 -26.43 -10.60
C ASN A 372 -31.51 -26.03 -9.85
N TYR A 373 -31.03 -26.92 -8.98
CA TYR A 373 -29.84 -26.69 -8.16
C TYR A 373 -28.63 -26.25 -8.99
N ARG A 374 -28.36 -26.92 -10.12
CA ARG A 374 -27.22 -26.62 -11.00
C ARG A 374 -27.29 -25.20 -11.57
N LYS A 375 -28.49 -24.75 -11.98
CA LYS A 375 -28.71 -23.38 -12.48
C LYS A 375 -28.36 -22.35 -11.41
N ILE A 376 -28.84 -22.53 -10.18
CA ILE A 376 -28.61 -21.60 -9.07
C ILE A 376 -27.12 -21.55 -8.70
N ILE A 377 -26.43 -22.69 -8.65
CA ILE A 377 -24.98 -22.75 -8.42
C ILE A 377 -24.19 -22.00 -9.50
N ALA A 378 -24.56 -22.16 -10.78
CA ALA A 378 -23.92 -21.43 -11.87
C ALA A 378 -24.11 -19.92 -11.74
N VAL A 379 -25.29 -19.46 -11.32
CA VAL A 379 -25.55 -18.05 -11.03
C VAL A 379 -24.69 -17.54 -9.86
N GLY A 380 -24.55 -18.34 -8.79
CA GLY A 380 -23.65 -18.03 -7.68
C GLY A 380 -22.21 -17.85 -8.14
N LEU A 381 -21.70 -18.79 -8.94
CA LEU A 381 -20.35 -18.69 -9.48
C LEU A 381 -20.15 -17.44 -10.33
N ALA A 382 -21.10 -17.09 -11.21
CA ALA A 382 -21.02 -15.87 -12.01
C ALA A 382 -20.95 -14.61 -11.13
N ALA A 383 -21.78 -14.54 -10.10
CA ALA A 383 -21.76 -13.42 -9.15
C ALA A 383 -20.43 -13.34 -8.39
N GLY A 384 -19.91 -14.48 -7.92
CA GLY A 384 -18.64 -14.54 -7.20
C GLY A 384 -17.45 -14.16 -8.06
N LEU A 385 -17.35 -14.69 -9.28
CA LEU A 385 -16.29 -14.33 -10.22
C LEU A 385 -16.32 -12.85 -10.59
N GLY A 386 -17.51 -12.29 -10.81
CA GLY A 386 -17.64 -10.86 -11.14
C GLY A 386 -17.17 -9.96 -10.01
N PHE A 387 -17.52 -10.30 -8.75
CA PHE A 387 -17.02 -9.59 -7.58
C PHE A 387 -15.51 -9.73 -7.44
N GLY A 388 -14.99 -10.96 -7.44
CA GLY A 388 -13.57 -11.22 -7.24
C GLY A 388 -12.70 -10.59 -8.32
N TRP A 389 -13.11 -10.69 -9.59
CA TRP A 389 -12.39 -10.09 -10.71
C TRP A 389 -12.27 -8.57 -10.58
N TRP A 390 -13.41 -7.91 -10.34
CA TRP A 390 -13.43 -6.46 -10.24
C TRP A 390 -12.69 -5.97 -9.00
N GLU A 391 -12.88 -6.61 -7.84
CA GLU A 391 -12.15 -6.24 -6.62
C GLU A 391 -10.64 -6.40 -6.81
N ALA A 392 -10.21 -7.49 -7.45
CA ALA A 392 -8.82 -7.67 -7.79
C ALA A 392 -8.28 -6.55 -8.70
N TRP A 393 -9.01 -6.22 -9.78
CA TRP A 393 -8.64 -5.14 -10.69
C TRP A 393 -8.65 -3.76 -10.01
N TRP A 394 -9.68 -3.47 -9.21
CA TRP A 394 -9.84 -2.21 -8.53
C TRP A 394 -8.75 -2.02 -7.48
N LEU A 395 -8.50 -3.00 -6.62
CA LEU A 395 -7.46 -2.91 -5.59
C LEU A 395 -6.07 -2.81 -6.22
N PHE A 396 -5.84 -3.47 -7.35
CA PHE A 396 -4.63 -3.29 -8.14
C PHE A 396 -4.49 -1.85 -8.65
N LYS A 397 -5.57 -1.25 -9.16
CA LYS A 397 -5.59 0.14 -9.64
C LYS A 397 -5.52 1.18 -8.51
N SER A 398 -6.23 0.96 -7.41
CA SER A 398 -6.44 1.93 -6.33
C SER A 398 -5.36 1.86 -5.27
N GLY A 399 -4.81 0.67 -5.04
CA GLY A 399 -3.85 0.43 -3.98
C GLY A 399 -2.52 1.09 -4.27
N PHE A 400 -2.02 1.04 -5.51
CA PHE A 400 -0.59 1.25 -5.69
C PHE A 400 -0.22 1.68 -7.11
N GLY A 401 -0.25 2.99 -7.35
CA GLY A 401 0.58 3.58 -8.42
C GLY A 401 2.09 3.51 -8.13
N ILE A 402 2.51 2.87 -7.01
CA ILE A 402 3.87 2.95 -6.44
C ILE A 402 4.41 1.59 -5.95
N ILE A 403 3.60 0.59 -5.56
CA ILE A 403 4.15 -0.74 -5.25
C ILE A 403 4.40 -1.51 -6.55
N PRO A 404 5.60 -2.09 -6.74
CA PRO A 404 5.95 -2.89 -7.90
C PRO A 404 4.89 -3.94 -8.23
N PHE A 405 4.92 -4.40 -9.47
CA PHE A 405 4.39 -5.69 -9.91
C PHE A 405 5.03 -6.84 -9.12
N THR A 406 4.72 -6.97 -7.83
CA THR A 406 5.25 -8.03 -6.97
C THR A 406 4.43 -9.29 -7.16
N PHE A 407 5.09 -10.44 -7.11
CA PHE A 407 4.44 -11.75 -7.11
C PHE A 407 3.34 -11.83 -6.04
N TRP A 408 3.60 -11.24 -4.87
CA TRP A 408 2.68 -11.19 -3.72
C TRP A 408 1.37 -10.46 -3.99
N ALA A 409 1.43 -9.31 -4.69
CA ALA A 409 0.22 -8.60 -5.10
C ALA A 409 -0.65 -9.43 -6.05
N TYR A 410 -0.05 -10.25 -6.93
CA TYR A 410 -0.80 -11.15 -7.79
C TYR A 410 -1.33 -12.39 -7.07
N PHE A 411 -0.53 -12.91 -6.14
CA PHE A 411 -0.84 -14.07 -5.33
C PHE A 411 -2.12 -13.83 -4.52
N GLU A 412 -2.18 -12.76 -3.74
CA GLU A 412 -3.35 -12.45 -2.91
C GLU A 412 -4.62 -12.24 -3.76
N ARG A 413 -4.50 -11.62 -4.95
CA ARG A 413 -5.63 -11.36 -5.85
C ARG A 413 -6.19 -12.65 -6.46
N PHE A 414 -5.33 -13.61 -6.77
CA PHE A 414 -5.74 -14.94 -7.23
C PHE A 414 -6.62 -15.66 -6.20
N PHE A 415 -6.22 -15.60 -4.92
CA PHE A 415 -6.97 -16.20 -3.81
C PHE A 415 -8.24 -15.41 -3.47
N ALA A 416 -8.23 -14.08 -3.56
CA ALA A 416 -9.44 -13.28 -3.44
C ALA A 416 -10.49 -13.71 -4.49
N ILE A 417 -10.12 -13.81 -5.77
CA ILE A 417 -11.04 -14.26 -6.82
C ILE A 417 -11.63 -15.66 -6.49
N MET A 418 -10.79 -16.57 -5.99
CA MET A 418 -11.22 -17.89 -5.53
C MET A 418 -12.23 -17.79 -4.38
N PHE A 419 -11.95 -16.97 -3.37
CA PHE A 419 -12.81 -16.74 -2.21
C PHE A 419 -14.17 -16.17 -2.61
N HIS A 420 -14.22 -15.13 -3.44
CA HIS A 420 -15.49 -14.56 -3.90
C HIS A 420 -16.31 -15.59 -4.69
N SER A 421 -15.64 -16.41 -5.51
CA SER A 421 -16.28 -17.52 -6.23
C SER A 421 -16.87 -18.56 -5.28
N ALA A 422 -16.08 -19.02 -4.29
CA ALA A 422 -16.50 -20.02 -3.33
C ALA A 422 -17.63 -19.52 -2.41
N SER A 423 -17.50 -18.33 -1.84
CA SER A 423 -18.53 -17.70 -0.99
C SER A 423 -19.84 -17.48 -1.74
N ALA A 424 -19.82 -17.05 -3.00
CA ALA A 424 -21.03 -16.89 -3.80
C ALA A 424 -21.68 -18.23 -4.16
N VAL A 425 -20.89 -19.28 -4.40
CA VAL A 425 -21.41 -20.65 -4.57
C VAL A 425 -22.02 -21.18 -3.26
N LEU A 426 -21.44 -20.84 -2.11
CA LEU A 426 -21.99 -21.15 -0.79
C LEU A 426 -23.36 -20.46 -0.57
N LEU A 427 -23.47 -19.18 -0.93
CA LEU A 427 -24.73 -18.44 -0.95
C LEU A 427 -25.76 -19.12 -1.87
N ALA A 428 -25.36 -19.49 -3.07
CA ALA A 428 -26.20 -20.21 -4.03
C ALA A 428 -26.66 -21.58 -3.51
N HIS A 429 -25.80 -22.32 -2.80
CA HIS A 429 -26.20 -23.54 -2.12
C HIS A 429 -27.31 -23.26 -1.11
N GLY A 430 -27.18 -22.20 -0.29
CA GLY A 430 -28.21 -21.79 0.66
C GLY A 430 -29.53 -21.42 -0.03
N VAL A 431 -29.47 -20.65 -1.10
CA VAL A 431 -30.65 -20.29 -1.90
C VAL A 431 -31.30 -21.53 -2.51
N ALA A 432 -30.53 -22.47 -3.06
CA ALA A 432 -31.07 -23.68 -3.68
C ALA A 432 -31.67 -24.66 -2.66
N THR A 433 -31.16 -24.67 -1.44
CA THR A 433 -31.63 -25.55 -0.34
C THR A 433 -32.66 -24.90 0.57
N ARG A 434 -33.14 -23.69 0.23
CA ARG A 434 -34.09 -22.89 1.05
C ARG A 434 -33.56 -22.55 2.45
N ARG A 435 -32.24 -22.44 2.61
CA ARG A 435 -31.54 -22.07 3.83
C ARG A 435 -30.76 -20.76 3.64
N SER A 436 -31.29 -19.84 2.82
CA SER A 436 -30.59 -18.62 2.38
C SER A 436 -30.03 -17.81 3.55
N GLY A 437 -30.82 -17.55 4.59
CA GLY A 437 -30.38 -16.75 5.74
C GLY A 437 -29.18 -17.34 6.48
N ARG A 438 -29.13 -18.67 6.67
CA ARG A 438 -28.02 -19.33 7.37
C ARG A 438 -26.72 -19.25 6.58
N PHE A 439 -26.78 -19.52 5.28
CA PHE A 439 -25.60 -19.46 4.41
C PHE A 439 -25.17 -18.02 4.11
N TYR A 440 -26.10 -17.07 4.11
CA TYR A 440 -25.78 -15.65 4.08
C TYR A 440 -25.02 -15.20 5.31
N ALA A 441 -25.53 -15.50 6.51
CA ALA A 441 -24.83 -15.16 7.75
C ALA A 441 -23.44 -15.81 7.82
N LEU A 442 -23.32 -17.07 7.40
CA LEU A 442 -22.04 -17.77 7.34
C LEU A 442 -21.07 -17.12 6.35
N ALA A 443 -21.51 -16.82 5.13
CA ALA A 443 -20.66 -16.17 4.14
C ALA A 443 -20.22 -14.78 4.62
N ALA A 444 -21.13 -13.98 5.19
CA ALA A 444 -20.82 -12.64 5.69
C ALA A 444 -19.83 -12.69 6.86
N PHE A 445 -20.00 -13.65 7.76
CA PHE A 445 -19.06 -13.90 8.84
C PHE A 445 -17.68 -14.29 8.32
N LEU A 446 -17.60 -15.25 7.39
CA LEU A 446 -16.33 -15.69 6.81
C LEU A 446 -15.63 -14.53 6.10
N HIS A 447 -16.35 -13.78 5.29
CA HIS A 447 -15.80 -12.59 4.64
C HIS A 447 -15.26 -11.57 5.66
N GLY A 448 -16.08 -11.21 6.65
CA GLY A 448 -15.65 -10.28 7.70
C GLY A 448 -14.42 -10.79 8.47
N LEU A 449 -14.35 -12.10 8.74
CA LEU A 449 -13.23 -12.73 9.41
C LEU A 449 -11.94 -12.66 8.57
N GLY A 450 -12.05 -12.94 7.26
CA GLY A 450 -10.94 -12.77 6.32
C GLY A 450 -10.39 -11.33 6.36
N ASN A 451 -11.26 -10.34 6.20
CA ASN A 451 -10.85 -8.93 6.24
C ASN A 451 -10.31 -8.49 7.60
N TYR A 452 -10.83 -9.06 8.70
CA TYR A 452 -10.36 -8.76 10.06
C TYR A 452 -8.87 -9.09 10.26
N THR A 453 -8.34 -10.08 9.53
CA THR A 453 -6.90 -10.44 9.61
C THR A 453 -5.97 -9.29 9.23
N ILE A 454 -6.44 -8.31 8.43
CA ILE A 454 -5.68 -7.10 8.08
C ILE A 454 -5.25 -6.32 9.33
N LEU A 455 -6.04 -6.35 10.42
CA LEU A 455 -5.65 -5.71 11.68
C LEU A 455 -4.35 -6.26 12.25
N LEU A 456 -4.07 -7.55 12.05
CA LEU A 456 -2.85 -8.17 12.56
C LEU A 456 -1.61 -7.55 11.90
N THR A 457 -1.69 -7.27 10.60
CA THR A 457 -0.61 -6.57 9.89
C THR A 457 -0.55 -5.09 10.25
N LEU A 458 -1.69 -4.42 10.41
CA LEU A 458 -1.73 -3.02 10.86
C LEU A 458 -1.15 -2.83 12.27
N GLN A 459 -1.20 -3.86 13.11
CA GLN A 459 -0.61 -3.87 14.46
C GLN A 459 0.79 -4.48 14.49
N ASN A 460 1.39 -4.76 13.32
CA ASN A 460 2.70 -5.41 13.18
C ASN A 460 2.83 -6.75 13.94
N LEU A 461 1.72 -7.46 14.16
CA LEU A 461 1.73 -8.80 14.75
C LEU A 461 2.18 -9.87 13.75
N ILE A 462 1.89 -9.64 12.48
CA ILE A 462 2.35 -10.48 11.36
C ILE A 462 2.80 -9.58 10.21
N SER A 463 3.80 -10.06 9.47
CA SER A 463 4.23 -9.42 8.22
C SER A 463 3.14 -9.51 7.14
N THR A 464 3.26 -8.68 6.10
CA THR A 464 2.37 -8.74 4.93
C THR A 464 2.42 -10.11 4.26
N THR A 465 3.62 -10.70 4.11
CA THR A 465 3.77 -12.04 3.54
C THR A 465 3.05 -13.11 4.35
N GLN A 466 3.14 -13.06 5.68
CA GLN A 466 2.43 -13.99 6.55
C GLN A 466 0.90 -13.84 6.43
N LEU A 467 0.41 -12.60 6.32
CA LEU A 467 -1.01 -12.33 6.08
C LEU A 467 -1.48 -12.94 4.76
N GLU A 468 -0.74 -12.75 3.67
CA GLU A 468 -1.11 -13.27 2.35
C GLU A 468 -1.15 -14.80 2.33
N VAL A 469 -0.18 -15.47 2.97
CA VAL A 469 -0.19 -16.94 3.12
C VAL A 469 -1.37 -17.40 3.99
N LEU A 470 -1.66 -16.70 5.08
CA LEU A 470 -2.79 -17.02 5.96
C LEU A 470 -4.13 -16.90 5.20
N ILE A 471 -4.32 -15.84 4.42
CA ILE A 471 -5.50 -15.63 3.58
C ILE A 471 -5.61 -16.73 2.52
N ALA A 472 -4.51 -17.10 1.86
CA ALA A 472 -4.53 -18.18 0.87
C ALA A 472 -4.99 -19.53 1.46
N ILE A 473 -4.49 -19.87 2.65
CA ILE A 473 -4.91 -21.08 3.38
C ILE A 473 -6.39 -20.98 3.75
N TYR A 474 -6.79 -19.84 4.31
CA TYR A 474 -8.17 -19.55 4.72
C TYR A 474 -9.16 -19.70 3.56
N ASP A 475 -8.86 -19.09 2.42
CA ASP A 475 -9.69 -19.14 1.22
C ASP A 475 -9.76 -20.57 0.66
N GLY A 476 -8.65 -21.30 0.69
CA GLY A 476 -8.58 -22.71 0.26
C GLY A 476 -9.48 -23.62 1.09
N LEU A 477 -9.56 -23.39 2.41
CA LEU A 477 -10.47 -24.11 3.29
C LEU A 477 -11.95 -23.82 2.95
N ILE A 478 -12.28 -22.57 2.63
CA ILE A 478 -13.65 -22.18 2.24
C ILE A 478 -14.04 -22.81 0.91
N LEU A 479 -13.14 -22.82 -0.08
CA LEU A 479 -13.36 -23.52 -1.34
C LEU A 479 -13.61 -25.01 -1.09
N THR A 480 -12.76 -25.65 -0.28
CA THR A 480 -12.86 -27.08 0.04
C THR A 480 -14.21 -27.40 0.71
N ALA A 481 -14.61 -26.62 1.71
CA ALA A 481 -15.90 -26.78 2.38
C ALA A 481 -17.08 -26.59 1.42
N THR A 482 -16.99 -25.61 0.52
CA THR A 482 -18.01 -25.33 -0.50
C THR A 482 -18.15 -26.49 -1.48
N LEU A 483 -17.04 -27.02 -2.00
CA LEU A 483 -17.02 -28.19 -2.88
C LEU A 483 -17.61 -29.42 -2.19
N TRP A 484 -17.23 -29.66 -0.92
CA TRP A 484 -17.75 -30.77 -0.13
C TRP A 484 -19.28 -30.69 0.05
N LEU A 485 -19.83 -29.50 0.33
CA LEU A 485 -21.28 -29.29 0.44
C LEU A 485 -22.02 -29.59 -0.87
N ILE A 486 -21.46 -29.16 -2.01
CA ILE A 486 -22.01 -29.45 -3.34
C ILE A 486 -22.00 -30.97 -3.60
N TYR A 487 -20.87 -31.62 -3.33
CA TYR A 487 -20.71 -33.06 -3.49
C TYR A 487 -21.73 -33.83 -2.64
N ARG A 488 -21.83 -33.50 -1.34
CA ARG A 488 -22.77 -34.14 -0.42
C ARG A 488 -24.22 -33.98 -0.88
N TYR A 489 -24.60 -32.79 -1.36
CA TYR A 489 -25.95 -32.56 -1.88
C TYR A 489 -26.25 -33.43 -3.11
N LYS A 490 -25.31 -33.50 -4.06
CA LYS A 490 -25.45 -34.36 -5.25
C LYS A 490 -25.58 -35.83 -4.87
N LYS A 491 -24.74 -36.33 -3.96
CA LYS A 491 -24.78 -37.71 -3.47
C LYS A 491 -26.12 -38.05 -2.80
N LEU A 492 -26.62 -37.19 -1.92
CA LEU A 492 -27.92 -37.41 -1.23
C LEU A 492 -29.11 -37.42 -2.20
N LYS A 493 -29.06 -36.62 -3.27
CA LYS A 493 -30.11 -36.60 -4.30
C LYS A 493 -30.05 -37.80 -5.23
N ALA A 494 -28.87 -38.38 -5.48
CA ALA A 494 -28.73 -39.59 -6.27
C ALA A 494 -29.31 -40.83 -5.56
N ILE A 495 -29.28 -40.86 -4.21
CA ILE A 495 -29.76 -42.01 -3.41
C ILE A 495 -31.29 -42.07 -3.30
N LYS A 496 -32.00 -40.95 -3.47
CA LYS A 496 -33.47 -40.93 -3.45
C LYS A 496 -33.99 -41.01 -4.89
N PRO A 497 -34.34 -42.20 -5.43
CA PRO A 497 -35.05 -42.27 -6.70
C PRO A 497 -36.33 -41.44 -6.60
N ALA A 498 -36.75 -40.83 -7.71
CA ALA A 498 -38.01 -40.12 -7.74
C ALA A 498 -39.13 -41.07 -7.28
N PRO A 499 -40.06 -40.64 -6.42
CA PRO A 499 -41.26 -41.43 -6.18
C PRO A 499 -41.89 -41.73 -7.55
N ALA A 500 -42.10 -43.02 -7.80
CA ALA A 500 -42.65 -43.54 -9.04
C ALA A 500 -44.03 -42.95 -9.34
#